data_AF-A0A7X9GPW3-F1
#
_entry.id   AF-A0A7X9GPW3-F1
#
_cell.length_a   1.000
_cell.length_b   1.000
_cell.length_c   1.000
_cell.angle_alpha   90.00
_cell.angle_beta   90.00
_cell.angle_gamma   90.00
#
_symmetry.space_group_name_H-M   'P 1'
#
loop_
_entity.id
_entity.type
_entity.pdbx_description
1 polymer ?
#
loop_
_entity_poly.entity_id
_entity_poly.type
_entity_poly.pdbx_seq_one_letter_code
_entity_poly.pdbx_strand_id
1 'polypeptide(L)' 'MELISNMLNTDFQEKDKLYYMRGNLYSKKSDWHKAMNDYQKAIDLNAESPAVGARKVLLDILNFYNKDMYNQ' A
#
# COMPACT_ATOMS: atom_id res chain seq x y z
N MET A 1 -1.12 14.41 -0.58
CA MET A 1 -0.61 13.43 0.40
C MET A 1 -0.90 13.86 1.82
N GLU A 2 -0.63 15.12 2.19
CA GLU A 2 -0.84 15.63 3.54
C GLU A 2 -2.29 15.50 4.05
N LEU A 3 -3.29 15.85 3.22
CA LEU A 3 -4.70 15.66 3.55
C LEU A 3 -5.06 14.20 3.88
N ILE A 4 -4.56 13.24 3.08
CA ILE A 4 -4.82 11.81 3.31
C ILE A 4 -4.16 11.35 4.62
N SER A 5 -2.93 11.79 4.89
CA SER A 5 -2.25 11.47 6.15
C SER A 5 -2.99 12.04 7.35
N ASN A 6 -3.54 13.25 7.26
CA ASN A 6 -4.32 13.84 8.35
C ASN A 6 -5.64 13.08 8.59
N MET A 7 -6.33 12.65 7.52
CA MET A 7 -7.55 11.83 7.65
C MET A 7 -7.30 10.45 8.23
N LEU A 8 -6.10 9.87 8.03
CA LEU A 8 -5.74 8.60 8.66
C LEU A 8 -5.56 8.70 10.19
N ASN A 9 -5.31 9.91 10.69
CA ASN A 9 -5.14 10.17 12.13
C ASN A 9 -6.46 10.46 12.87
N THR A 10 -7.60 10.48 12.18
CA THR A 10 -8.93 10.67 12.79
C THR A 10 -9.70 9.35 12.89
N ASP A 11 -10.87 9.32 13.53
CA ASP A 11 -11.74 8.13 13.60
C ASP A 11 -12.60 7.90 12.34
N PHE A 12 -11.99 8.14 11.17
CA PHE A 12 -12.66 7.99 9.89
C PHE A 12 -13.02 6.52 9.58
N GLN A 13 -14.23 6.30 9.06
CA GLN A 13 -14.84 4.96 8.93
C GLN A 13 -14.35 4.17 7.69
N GLU A 14 -13.43 4.70 6.88
CA GLU A 14 -12.89 4.01 5.68
C GLU A 14 -11.36 4.15 5.57
N LYS A 15 -10.64 3.93 6.68
CA LYS A 15 -9.17 4.00 6.73
C LYS A 15 -8.50 3.05 5.74
N ASP A 16 -9.07 1.87 5.52
CA ASP A 16 -8.58 0.89 4.53
C ASP A 16 -8.52 1.49 3.12
N LYS A 17 -9.58 2.18 2.68
CA LYS A 17 -9.63 2.85 1.38
C LYS A 17 -8.60 3.97 1.27
N LEU A 18 -8.41 4.75 2.34
CA LEU A 18 -7.40 5.82 2.38
C LEU A 18 -5.98 5.27 2.28
N TYR A 19 -5.67 4.20 3.02
CA TYR A 19 -4.38 3.51 2.89
C TYR A 19 -4.18 2.96 1.48
N TYR A 20 -5.18 2.31 0.89
CA TYR A 20 -5.12 1.85 -0.50
C TYR A 20 -4.84 2.99 -1.50
N MET A 21 -5.57 4.11 -1.38
CA MET A 21 -5.34 5.29 -2.23
C MET A 21 -3.95 5.89 -2.05
N ARG A 22 -3.46 5.98 -0.80
CA ARG A 22 -2.11 6.50 -0.52
C ARG A 22 -1.02 5.58 -1.08
N GLY A 23 -1.22 4.27 -0.96
CA GLY A 23 -0.37 3.25 -1.59
C GLY A 23 -0.29 3.42 -3.11
N ASN A 24 -1.42 3.63 -3.77
CA ASN A 24 -1.47 3.92 -5.21
C ASN A 24 -0.69 5.19 -5.59
N LEU A 25 -0.74 6.23 -4.76
CA LEU A 25 0.00 7.47 -4.98
C LEU A 25 1.51 7.26 -4.81
N TYR A 26 1.95 6.48 -3.82
CA TYR A 26 3.37 6.10 -3.67
C TYR A 26 3.84 5.21 -4.82
N SER A 27 3.01 4.25 -5.23
CA SER A 27 3.26 3.37 -6.39
C SER A 27 3.48 4.16 -7.67
N LYS A 28 2.65 5.18 -7.95
CA LYS A 28 2.83 6.07 -9.10
C LYS A 28 4.11 6.92 -9.04
N LYS A 29 4.67 7.12 -7.84
CA LYS A 29 5.95 7.81 -7.62
C LYS A 29 7.14 6.86 -7.60
N SER A 30 6.93 5.57 -7.89
CA SER A 30 7.94 4.50 -7.77
C SER A 30 8.51 4.32 -6.35
N ASP A 31 7.81 4.82 -5.33
CA ASP A 31 8.16 4.60 -3.92
C ASP A 31 7.51 3.28 -3.45
N TRP A 32 8.04 2.17 -3.97
CA TRP A 32 7.45 0.84 -3.84
C TRP A 32 7.38 0.37 -2.38
N HIS A 33 8.36 0.76 -1.54
CA HIS A 33 8.37 0.44 -0.12
C HIS A 33 7.21 1.11 0.63
N LYS A 34 6.97 2.40 0.42
CA LYS A 34 5.83 3.07 1.06
C LYS A 34 4.49 2.58 0.51
N ALA A 35 4.43 2.29 -0.79
CA ALA A 35 3.25 1.68 -1.39
C ALA A 35 2.91 0.32 -0.75
N MET A 36 3.91 -0.55 -0.59
CA MET A 36 3.78 -1.86 0.05
C MET A 36 3.26 -1.76 1.49
N ASN A 37 3.83 -0.83 2.28
CA ASN A 37 3.40 -0.61 3.67
C ASN A 37 1.95 -0.12 3.75
N ASP A 38 1.57 0.81 2.87
CA ASP A 38 0.19 1.31 2.84
C ASP A 38 -0.81 0.25 2.38
N TYR A 39 -0.47 -0.56 1.37
CA TYR A 39 -1.31 -1.69 0.99
C TYR A 39 -1.44 -2.71 2.13
N GLN A 40 -0.36 -3.00 2.86
CA GLN A 40 -0.43 -3.91 4.00
C GLN A 40 -1.40 -3.39 5.08
N LYS A 41 -1.32 -2.10 5.43
CA LYS A 41 -2.26 -1.49 6.40
C LYS A 41 -3.70 -1.53 5.93
N ALA A 42 -3.96 -1.36 4.63
CA ALA A 42 -5.31 -1.50 4.08
C ALA A 42 -5.82 -2.95 4.23
N ILE A 43 -4.97 -3.95 3.98
CA ILE A 43 -5.30 -5.37 4.12
C ILE A 43 -5.55 -5.75 5.58
N ASP A 44 -4.73 -5.24 6.50
CA ASP A 44 -4.87 -5.50 7.95
C ASP A 44 -6.22 -4.99 8.49
N LEU A 45 -6.73 -3.88 7.93
CA LEU A 45 -8.04 -3.32 8.28
C LEU A 45 -9.20 -3.98 7.53
N ASN A 46 -8.97 -4.34 6.26
CA ASN A 46 -9.96 -4.96 5.40
C ASN A 46 -9.28 -5.93 4.44
N ALA A 47 -9.36 -7.22 4.78
CA ALA A 47 -8.76 -8.30 4.00
C ALA A 47 -9.38 -8.47 2.60
N GLU A 48 -10.57 -7.90 2.35
CA GLU A 48 -11.23 -7.89 1.04
C GLU A 48 -10.90 -6.62 0.22
N SER A 49 -10.06 -5.73 0.74
CA SER A 49 -9.73 -4.48 0.05
C SER A 49 -8.98 -4.74 -1.28
N PRO A 50 -9.12 -3.86 -2.28
CA PRO A 50 -8.35 -3.95 -3.52
C PRO A 50 -6.82 -3.92 -3.34
N ALA A 51 -6.36 -3.51 -2.16
CA ALA A 51 -4.95 -3.49 -1.80
C ALA A 51 -4.29 -4.87 -1.87
N VAL A 52 -5.03 -5.97 -1.69
CA VAL A 52 -4.48 -7.33 -1.85
C VAL A 52 -3.91 -7.51 -3.26
N GLY A 53 -4.69 -7.15 -4.29
CA GLY A 53 -4.28 -7.24 -5.69
C GLY A 53 -3.13 -6.28 -6.01
N ALA A 54 -3.24 -5.02 -5.57
CA ALA A 54 -2.21 -4.01 -5.81
C ALA A 54 -0.87 -4.38 -5.17
N ARG A 55 -0.90 -4.94 -3.94
CA ARG A 55 0.28 -5.45 -3.23
C ARG A 55 0.92 -6.60 -4.00
N LYS A 56 0.12 -7.58 -4.45
CA LYS A 56 0.61 -8.72 -5.24
C LYS A 56 1.30 -8.27 -6.53
N VAL A 57 0.71 -7.34 -7.27
CA VAL A 57 1.32 -6.78 -8.49
C VAL A 57 2.68 -6.14 -8.19
N LEU A 58 2.78 -5.38 -7.10
CA LEU A 58 4.06 -4.79 -6.69
C LEU A 58 5.11 -5.87 -6.36
N LEU A 59 4.72 -6.92 -5.62
CA LEU A 59 5.60 -8.05 -5.31
C LEU A 59 6.12 -8.70 -6.60
N ASP A 60 5.24 -8.96 -7.56
CA ASP A 60 5.59 -9.58 -8.84
C ASP A 60 6.59 -8.71 -9.63
N ILE A 61 6.35 -7.39 -9.66
CA ILE A 61 7.28 -6.41 -10.28
C ILE A 61 8.64 -6.46 -9.58
N LEU A 62 8.66 -6.36 -8.25
CA LEU A 62 9.89 -6.31 -7.46
C LEU A 62 10.68 -7.62 -7.57
N ASN A 63 10.01 -8.77 -7.55
CA ASN A 63 10.62 -10.09 -7.75
C ASN A 63 11.21 -10.26 -9.16
N PHE A 64 10.56 -9.69 -10.18
CA PHE A 64 11.10 -9.68 -11.54
C PHE A 64 12.40 -8.87 -11.63
N TYR A 65 12.46 -7.72 -10.95
CA TYR A 65 13.65 -6.86 -10.97
C TYR A 65 14.77 -7.34 -10.03
N ASN A 66 14.45 -7.98 -8.90
CA ASN A 66 15.41 -8.44 -7.91
C ASN A 66 14.93 -9.77 -7.29
N LYS A 67 15.55 -10.89 -7.68
CA LYS A 67 15.26 -12.20 -7.10
C LYS A 67 15.58 -12.30 -5.59
N ASP A 68 16.32 -11.35 -5.03
CA ASP A 68 16.84 -11.39 -3.65
C ASP A 68 16.19 -10.39 -2.67
N MET A 69 15.12 -9.67 -3.04
CA MET A 69 14.58 -8.55 -2.24
C MET A 69 13.96 -8.97 -0.89
N TYR A 70 13.66 -10.27 -0.68
CA TYR A 70 13.05 -10.80 0.54
C TYR A 70 14.01 -11.56 1.46
N ASN A 71 15.31 -11.56 1.16
CA ASN A 71 16.33 -12.19 2.00
C ASN A 71 16.99 -11.16 2.94
N GLN A 72 16.26 -10.66 3.96
CA GLN A 72 16.85 -10.14 5.21
C GLN A 72 15.92 -10.40 6.40
#